data_AF-W4VSC4-F1
#
_entry.id   AF-W4VSC4-F1
#
_cell.length_a   1.000
_cell.length_b   1.000
_cell.length_c   1.000
_cell.angle_alpha   90.00
_cell.angle_beta   90.00
_cell.angle_gamma   90.00
#
_symmetry.space_group_name_H-M   'P 1'
#
loop_
_entity.id
_entity.type
_entity.pdbx_description
1 polymer ?
#
loop_
_entity_poly.entity_id
_entity_poly.type
_entity_poly.pdbx_seq_one_letter_code
_entity_poly.pdbx_strand_id
1 'polypeptide(L)'
;MAMSMSMTLSVFVMVVMAATVTGFTQLKKPDLSRMKRNNKVCCTNAIYQCLKRNPGQESYYAHPCQQEAVTSCPGSDIDGCCPGYTMCMSTNAQNNVHVAHNSCLNRPCFGPCK
;
A
#
# COMPACT_ATOMS: atom_id res chain seq x y z
N MET A 1 -41.11 8.99 -58.40
CA MET A 1 -40.05 8.77 -57.40
C MET A 1 -39.39 10.11 -57.12
N ALA A 2 -39.52 10.61 -55.89
CA ALA A 2 -38.77 11.74 -55.34
C ALA A 2 -38.98 11.67 -53.81
N MET A 3 -37.96 11.23 -53.08
CA MET A 3 -37.96 11.18 -51.62
C MET A 3 -37.00 12.25 -51.10
N SER A 4 -37.52 13.12 -50.26
CA SER A 4 -36.83 14.13 -49.44
C SER A 4 -37.86 14.57 -48.40
N MET A 5 -37.60 14.87 -47.13
CA MET A 5 -36.38 15.14 -46.38
C MET A 5 -36.80 15.15 -44.89
N SER A 6 -35.90 14.75 -43.98
CA SER A 6 -35.70 15.30 -42.63
C SER A 6 -36.88 15.42 -41.64
N MET A 7 -36.81 14.67 -40.53
CA MET A 7 -36.93 15.25 -39.18
C MET A 7 -36.46 14.23 -38.13
N THR A 8 -35.20 14.32 -37.74
CA THR A 8 -34.65 13.73 -36.52
C THR A 8 -34.63 14.81 -35.44
N LEU A 9 -35.44 14.64 -34.38
CA LEU A 9 -35.33 15.37 -33.10
C LEU A 9 -35.89 14.42 -32.03
N SER A 10 -35.08 13.50 -31.50
CA SER A 10 -34.31 13.65 -30.25
C SER A 10 -35.13 14.22 -29.07
N VAL A 11 -35.72 13.33 -28.27
CA VAL A 11 -36.06 13.65 -26.87
C VAL A 11 -35.75 12.41 -26.02
N PHE A 12 -34.47 12.23 -25.68
CA PHE A 12 -34.06 11.32 -24.61
C PHE A 12 -34.31 12.04 -23.29
N VAL A 13 -35.45 11.76 -22.65
CA VAL A 13 -35.75 12.29 -21.32
C VAL A 13 -34.91 11.54 -20.30
N MET A 14 -33.80 12.16 -19.89
CA MET A 14 -33.05 11.80 -18.69
C MET A 14 -33.96 11.98 -17.47
N VAL A 15 -34.37 10.89 -16.82
CA VAL A 15 -34.97 10.95 -15.48
C VAL A 15 -33.93 10.43 -14.50
N VAL A 16 -33.08 11.34 -14.03
CA VAL A 16 -32.21 11.10 -12.87
C VAL A 16 -33.08 11.23 -11.63
N MET A 17 -33.69 10.13 -11.18
CA MET A 17 -34.29 10.08 -9.85
C MET A 17 -33.17 9.91 -8.82
N ALA A 18 -32.75 11.03 -8.24
CA ALA A 18 -31.99 11.07 -7.01
C ALA A 18 -32.89 10.60 -5.85
N ALA A 19 -32.94 9.29 -5.64
CA ALA A 19 -33.49 8.74 -4.40
C ALA A 19 -32.41 8.79 -3.31
N THR A 20 -32.28 9.95 -2.66
CA THR A 20 -31.61 10.08 -1.36
C THR A 20 -32.43 9.32 -0.33
N VAL A 21 -32.22 8.00 -0.24
CA VAL A 21 -32.73 7.21 0.88
C VAL A 21 -31.73 7.36 2.02
N THR A 22 -32.14 8.16 3.00
CA THR A 22 -31.56 8.22 4.34
C THR A 22 -31.68 6.87 5.03
N GLY A 23 -30.81 5.94 4.67
CA GLY A 23 -30.50 4.77 5.49
C GLY A 23 -29.16 5.04 6.12
N PHE A 24 -29.08 4.98 7.45
CA PHE A 24 -27.82 4.94 8.18
C PHE A 24 -27.06 3.68 7.75
N THR A 25 -26.39 3.73 6.59
CA THR A 25 -25.23 2.89 6.35
C THR A 25 -24.22 3.36 7.38
N GLN A 26 -24.13 2.64 8.49
CA GLN A 26 -22.89 2.59 9.24
C GLN A 26 -21.83 2.19 8.22
N LEU A 27 -21.15 3.19 7.66
CA LEU A 27 -19.85 3.05 7.03
C LEU A 27 -19.01 2.41 8.11
N LYS A 28 -19.01 1.08 8.09
CA LYS A 28 -18.19 0.20 8.90
C LYS A 28 -16.79 0.63 8.52
N LYS A 29 -16.22 1.60 9.26
CA LYS A 29 -14.88 2.10 9.03
C LYS A 29 -14.03 0.85 8.92
N PRO A 30 -13.47 0.52 7.74
CA PRO A 30 -12.63 -0.64 7.63
C PRO A 30 -11.58 -0.47 8.71
N ASP A 31 -11.34 -1.52 9.49
CA ASP A 31 -10.45 -1.48 10.63
C ASP A 31 -9.03 -1.18 10.11
N LEU A 32 -8.74 0.12 9.95
CA LEU A 32 -7.51 0.67 9.39
C LEU A 32 -6.32 0.19 10.21
N SER A 33 -6.52 -0.08 11.49
CA SER A 33 -5.51 -0.66 12.38
C SER A 33 -5.16 -2.09 11.97
N ARG A 34 -6.16 -2.91 11.63
CA ARG A 34 -5.94 -4.29 11.17
C ARG A 34 -5.27 -4.32 9.80
N MET A 35 -5.67 -3.45 8.87
CA MET A 35 -5.02 -3.34 7.56
C MET A 35 -3.57 -2.84 7.68
N LYS A 36 -3.31 -1.82 8.52
CA LYS A 36 -1.94 -1.34 8.81
C LYS A 36 -1.05 -2.41 9.45
N ARG A 37 -1.59 -3.21 10.38
CA ARG A 37 -0.84 -4.35 10.97
C ARG A 37 -0.50 -5.39 9.93
N ASN A 38 -1.45 -5.76 9.07
CA ASN A 38 -1.22 -6.73 8.00
C ASN A 38 -0.17 -6.22 7.01
N ASN A 39 -0.20 -4.93 6.66
CA ASN A 39 0.81 -4.32 5.77
C ASN A 39 2.20 -4.33 6.40
N LYS A 40 2.30 -4.00 7.69
CA LYS A 40 3.58 -4.04 8.41
C LYS A 40 4.18 -5.44 8.38
N VAL A 41 3.42 -6.45 8.79
CA VAL A 41 3.89 -7.85 8.84
C VAL A 41 4.31 -8.34 7.46
N CYS A 42 3.50 -8.05 6.43
CA CYS A 42 3.83 -8.38 5.04
C CYS A 42 5.20 -7.78 4.68
N CYS A 43 5.38 -6.47 4.91
CA CYS A 43 6.58 -5.78 4.48
C CYS A 43 7.84 -6.16 5.26
N THR A 44 7.76 -6.28 6.58
CA THR A 44 8.92 -6.70 7.36
C THR A 44 9.40 -8.09 6.94
N ASN A 45 8.47 -8.99 6.59
CA ASN A 45 8.80 -10.32 6.09
C ASN A 45 9.40 -10.30 4.69
N ALA A 46 8.78 -9.58 3.74
CA ALA A 46 9.29 -9.48 2.38
C ALA A 46 10.71 -8.89 2.35
N ILE A 47 10.93 -7.79 3.09
CA ILE A 47 12.26 -7.18 3.22
C ILE A 47 13.25 -8.17 3.84
N TYR A 48 12.88 -8.84 4.93
CA TYR A 48 13.75 -9.82 5.60
C TYR A 48 14.16 -10.98 4.67
N GLN A 49 13.22 -11.52 3.89
CA GLN A 49 13.52 -12.59 2.93
C GLN A 49 14.42 -12.10 1.80
N CYS A 50 14.22 -10.88 1.30
CA CYS A 50 15.11 -10.28 0.31
C CYS A 50 16.53 -10.07 0.86
N LEU A 51 16.66 -9.59 2.10
CA LEU A 51 17.96 -9.38 2.75
C LEU A 51 18.74 -10.69 2.94
N LYS A 52 18.06 -11.79 3.29
CA LYS A 52 18.67 -13.11 3.38
C LYS A 52 19.30 -13.62 2.08
N ARG A 53 18.90 -13.07 0.92
CA ARG A 53 19.49 -13.41 -0.39
C ARG A 53 20.81 -12.68 -0.66
N ASN A 54 21.16 -11.68 0.16
CA ASN A 54 22.33 -10.81 -0.03
C ASN A 54 23.28 -10.85 1.18
N PRO A 55 23.87 -12.01 1.53
CA PRO A 55 24.70 -12.16 2.72
C PRO A 55 25.93 -11.25 2.68
N GLY A 56 26.20 -10.54 3.77
CA GLY A 56 27.33 -9.61 3.92
C GLY A 56 27.08 -8.22 3.31
N GLN A 57 25.93 -7.99 2.68
CA GLN A 57 25.53 -6.71 2.08
C GLN A 57 24.11 -6.29 2.51
N GLU A 58 23.56 -6.91 3.54
CA GLU A 58 22.16 -6.73 3.94
C GLU A 58 21.84 -5.27 4.27
N SER A 59 22.78 -4.57 4.91
CA SER A 59 22.59 -3.15 5.24
C SER A 59 22.46 -2.27 4.01
N TYR A 60 23.23 -2.56 2.95
CA TYR A 60 23.19 -1.85 1.67
C TYR A 60 21.90 -2.16 0.89
N TYR A 61 21.44 -3.41 0.96
CA TYR A 61 20.23 -3.87 0.26
C TYR A 61 18.92 -3.54 0.97
N ALA A 62 18.94 -2.94 2.16
CA ALA A 62 17.72 -2.64 2.90
C ALA A 62 16.70 -1.81 2.09
N HIS A 63 17.13 -0.72 1.45
CA HIS A 63 16.26 0.11 0.61
C HIS A 63 15.81 -0.57 -0.68
N PRO A 64 16.70 -1.20 -1.48
CA PRO A 64 16.29 -2.03 -2.62
C PRO A 64 15.26 -3.10 -2.25
N CYS A 65 15.46 -3.81 -1.13
CA CYS A 65 14.53 -4.82 -0.64
C CYS A 65 13.19 -4.24 -0.19
N GLN A 66 13.17 -2.99 0.29
CA GLN A 66 11.92 -2.28 0.56
C GLN A 66 11.14 -2.00 -0.73
N GLN A 67 11.82 -1.57 -1.79
CA GLN A 67 11.18 -1.32 -3.08
C GLN A 67 10.64 -2.61 -3.70
N GLU A 68 11.39 -3.72 -3.61
CA GLU A 68 10.89 -5.05 -3.99
C GLU A 68 9.64 -5.44 -3.17
N ALA A 69 9.62 -5.16 -1.87
CA ALA A 69 8.49 -5.49 -1.02
C ALA A 69 7.18 -4.75 -1.39
N VAL A 70 7.25 -3.52 -1.92
CA VAL A 70 6.07 -2.75 -2.35
C VAL A 70 5.33 -3.44 -3.51
N THR A 71 6.03 -4.23 -4.33
CA THR A 71 5.39 -4.98 -5.43
C THR A 71 4.44 -6.07 -4.95
N SER A 72 4.62 -6.56 -3.71
CA SER A 72 3.88 -7.69 -3.14
C SER A 72 3.07 -7.34 -1.88
N CYS A 73 3.38 -6.21 -1.25
CA CYS A 73 2.74 -5.74 -0.03
C CYS A 73 2.21 -4.31 -0.23
N PRO A 74 1.03 -3.96 0.31
CA PRO A 74 0.48 -2.62 0.13
C PRO A 74 1.39 -1.55 0.75
N GLY A 75 1.82 -0.59 -0.06
CA GLY A 75 2.72 0.49 0.29
C GLY A 75 2.60 1.68 -0.68
N SER A 76 3.45 2.68 -0.48
CA SER A 76 3.61 3.81 -1.40
C SER A 76 4.87 3.60 -2.22
N ASP A 77 4.87 3.94 -3.51
CA ASP A 77 6.09 3.91 -4.33
C ASP A 77 7.13 4.95 -3.85
N ILE A 78 6.66 6.01 -3.18
CA ILE A 78 7.50 7.12 -2.70
C ILE A 78 8.16 6.76 -1.36
N ASP A 79 7.37 6.37 -0.37
CA ASP A 79 7.85 6.10 1.00
C ASP A 79 8.20 4.63 1.23
N GLY A 80 7.90 3.78 0.26
CA GLY A 80 7.81 2.35 0.40
C GLY A 80 6.67 1.93 1.34
N CYS A 81 6.78 0.74 1.92
CA CYS A 81 5.73 0.20 2.79
C CYS A 81 6.04 0.23 4.29
N CYS A 82 7.31 0.25 4.70
CA CYS A 82 7.70 0.34 6.10
C CYS A 82 9.08 1.01 6.31
N PRO A 83 9.22 2.32 6.05
CA PRO A 83 10.51 3.00 6.04
C PRO A 83 11.24 2.97 7.40
N GLY A 84 10.51 3.01 8.52
CA GLY A 84 11.11 2.91 9.86
C GLY A 84 11.77 1.55 10.14
N TYR A 85 11.23 0.46 9.57
CA TYR A 85 11.88 -0.85 9.64
C TYR A 85 13.09 -0.91 8.71
N THR A 86 12.96 -0.42 7.47
CA THR A 86 14.07 -0.38 6.51
C THR A 86 15.27 0.38 7.03
N MET A 87 15.06 1.57 7.60
CA MET A 87 16.12 2.38 8.20
C MET A 87 16.81 1.66 9.37
N CYS A 88 16.04 0.89 10.14
CA CYS A 88 16.62 0.09 11.22
C CYS A 88 17.49 -1.05 10.66
N MET A 89 17.03 -1.74 9.62
CA MET A 89 17.80 -2.79 8.96
C MET A 89 19.05 -2.26 8.26
N SER A 90 18.97 -1.10 7.60
CA SER A 90 20.14 -0.49 6.93
C SER A 90 21.27 -0.12 7.90
N THR A 91 20.94 0.06 9.18
CA THR A 91 21.93 0.37 10.23
C THR A 91 22.45 -0.87 10.94
N ASN A 92 21.61 -1.91 11.10
CA ASN A 92 21.90 -3.02 12.02
C ASN A 92 22.13 -4.39 11.34
N ALA A 93 21.76 -4.55 10.05
CA ALA A 93 21.76 -5.86 9.41
C ALA A 93 23.16 -6.38 9.02
N GLN A 94 24.21 -5.55 9.13
CA GLN A 94 25.54 -5.80 8.56
C GLN A 94 26.25 -7.04 9.10
N ASN A 95 25.99 -7.41 10.36
CA ASN A 95 26.65 -8.54 11.02
C ASN A 95 25.73 -9.75 11.18
N ASN A 96 24.43 -9.53 11.36
CA ASN A 96 23.46 -10.58 11.57
C ASN A 96 22.04 -10.11 11.26
N VAL A 97 21.56 -10.47 10.07
CA VAL A 97 20.23 -10.10 9.60
C VAL A 97 19.11 -10.60 10.51
N HIS A 98 19.29 -11.74 11.18
CA HIS A 98 18.26 -12.33 12.04
C HIS A 98 18.11 -11.55 13.35
N VAL A 99 19.24 -11.21 13.99
CA VAL A 99 19.25 -10.38 15.20
C VAL A 99 18.73 -8.97 14.90
N ALA A 100 19.12 -8.40 13.76
CA ALA A 100 18.62 -7.11 13.30
C ALA A 100 17.10 -7.14 13.07
N HIS A 101 16.59 -8.17 12.39
CA HIS A 101 15.16 -8.34 12.16
C HIS A 101 14.36 -8.35 13.46
N ASN A 102 14.77 -9.15 14.43
CA ASN A 102 14.09 -9.26 15.73
C ASN A 102 14.13 -7.92 16.50
N SER A 103 15.23 -7.19 16.41
CA SER A 103 15.39 -5.88 17.05
C SER A 103 14.54 -4.79 16.37
N CYS A 104 14.40 -4.85 15.05
CA CYS A 104 13.72 -3.85 14.23
C CYS A 104 12.21 -4.08 14.08
N LEU A 105 11.72 -5.29 14.34
CA LEU A 105 10.32 -5.71 14.18
C LEU A 105 9.31 -4.80 14.90
N ASN A 106 9.67 -4.28 16.09
CA ASN A 106 8.79 -3.44 16.89
C ASN A 106 8.81 -1.95 16.48
N ARG A 107 9.72 -1.53 15.60
CA ARG A 107 9.75 -0.13 15.16
C ARG A 107 8.46 0.25 14.42
N PRO A 108 7.93 1.46 14.65
CA PRO A 108 6.83 1.97 13.84
C PRO A 108 7.31 2.17 12.39
N CYS A 109 6.48 1.76 11.42
CA CYS A 109 6.78 1.94 10.00
C CYS A 109 6.85 3.41 9.61
N PHE A 110 5.90 4.19 10.12
CA PHE A 110 5.77 5.62 9.89
C PHE A 110 5.84 6.32 11.24
N GLY A 111 6.61 7.39 11.34
CA GLY A 111 6.58 8.28 12.51
C GLY A 111 5.23 8.97 12.64
N PRO A 112 4.95 9.66 13.76
CA PRO A 112 3.81 10.55 13.81
C PRO A 112 3.94 11.58 12.67
N CYS A 113 2.90 11.70 11.85
CA CYS A 113 2.81 12.77 10.86
C CYS A 113 2.96 14.10 11.60
N LYS A 114 3.98 14.89 11.26
CA LYS A 114 4.10 16.29 11.70
C LYS A 114 3.30 17.16 10.76
#